data_AF-A0A5J4QP81-F1
#
_entry.id   AF-A0A5J4QP81-F1
#
_cell.length_a   1.000
_cell.length_b   1.000
_cell.length_c   1.000
_cell.angle_alpha   90.00
_cell.angle_beta   90.00
_cell.angle_gamma   90.00
#
_symmetry.space_group_name_H-M   'P 1'
#
loop_
_entity.id
_entity.type
_entity.pdbx_description
1 polymer ?
#
loop_
_entity_poly.entity_id
_entity_poly.type
_entity_poly.pdbx_seq_one_letter_code
_entity_poly.pdbx_strand_id
1 'polypeptide(L)' 'MNTLNTISIQGYLAEMNIHPVKNYEYYGMYHSPLREDCNASFKVDYTKNLWRDFGTNEGSTLIDLWAFG' A
#
# COMPACT_ATOMS: atom_id res chain seq x y z
N MET A 1 -11.97 18.50 -0.32
CA MET A 1 -10.58 18.07 -0.60
C MET A 1 -9.96 17.73 0.74
N ASN A 2 -9.94 16.45 1.11
CA ASN A 2 -9.39 16.03 2.40
C ASN A 2 -7.86 16.03 2.31
N THR A 3 -7.23 16.93 3.07
CA THR A 3 -5.78 17.15 3.19
C THR A 3 -4.97 15.95 3.66
N LEU A 4 -5.62 14.81 3.91
CA LEU A 4 -5.03 13.58 4.47
C LEU A 4 -4.40 12.65 3.42
N ASN A 5 -4.68 12.81 2.12
CA ASN A 5 -4.06 11.98 1.08
C ASN A 5 -2.66 12.44 0.64
N THR A 6 -1.97 13.22 1.48
CA THR A 6 -0.64 13.79 1.24
C THR A 6 0.49 12.90 1.77
N ILE A 7 0.21 12.05 2.75
CA ILE A 7 1.18 11.09 3.29
C ILE A 7 1.31 9.94 2.29
N SER A 8 2.52 9.72 1.78
CA SER A 8 2.81 8.65 0.84
C SER A 8 2.64 7.29 1.52
N ILE A 9 1.79 6.41 0.95
CA ILE A 9 1.66 5.02 1.41
C ILE A 9 3.03 4.32 1.35
N GLN A 10 3.84 4.59 0.32
CA GLN A 10 5.19 4.03 0.21
C GLN A 10 6.07 4.48 1.37
N GLY A 11 6.01 5.76 1.75
CA GLY A 11 6.76 6.30 2.89
C GLY A 11 6.31 5.68 4.21
N TYR A 12 5.00 5.59 4.44
CA TYR A 12 4.42 4.95 5.61
C TYR A 12 4.86 3.48 5.75
N LEU A 13 4.78 2.70 4.66
CA LEU A 13 5.24 1.30 4.68
C LEU A 13 6.75 1.21 4.95
N ALA A 14 7.55 2.12 4.40
CA ALA A 14 8.99 2.14 4.65
C ALA A 14 9.32 2.43 6.12
N GLU A 15 8.58 3.32 6.80
CA GLU A 15 8.72 3.56 8.24
C GLU A 15 8.40 2.31 9.08
N MET A 16 7.53 1.43 8.58
CA MET A 16 7.22 0.13 9.18
C MET A 16 8.23 -0.98 8.80
N ASN A 17 9.32 -0.66 8.10
CA ASN A 17 10.26 -1.62 7.49
C ASN A 17 9.60 -2.59 6.48
N ILE A 18 8.51 -2.16 5.84
CA ILE A 18 7.82 -2.92 4.80
C ILE A 18 8.27 -2.37 3.45
N HIS A 19 8.96 -3.21 2.68
CA HIS A 19 9.56 -2.83 1.41
C HIS A 19 8.93 -3.60 0.25
N PRO A 20 8.90 -3.02 -0.97
CA PRO A 20 8.33 -3.70 -2.12
C PRO A 20 9.18 -4.92 -2.49
N VAL A 21 8.50 -6.04 -2.75
CA VAL A 21 9.09 -7.23 -3.37
C VAL A 21 9.46 -6.94 -4.83
N LYS A 22 8.64 -6.16 -5.53
CA LYS A 22 8.92 -5.65 -6.89
C LYS A 22 8.66 -4.16 -6.93
N ASN A 23 9.63 -3.37 -7.38
CA ASN A 23 9.51 -1.93 -7.48
C ASN A 23 9.55 -1.49 -8.94
N TYR A 24 8.57 -0.70 -9.35
CA TYR A 24 8.48 -0.06 -10.67
C TYR A 24 8.44 1.45 -10.49
N GLU A 25 8.59 2.19 -11.59
CA GLU A 25 8.63 3.66 -11.57
C GLU A 25 7.39 4.28 -10.91
N TYR A 26 6.20 3.72 -11.17
CA TYR A 26 4.93 4.29 -10.71
C TYR A 26 4.20 3.47 -9.64
N TYR A 27 4.69 2.26 -9.33
CA TYR A 27 4.06 1.40 -8.33
C TYR A 27 5.02 0.35 -7.76
N GLY A 28 4.68 -0.18 -6.59
CA GLY A 28 5.35 -1.32 -6.00
C GLY A 28 4.38 -2.45 -5.68
N MET A 29 4.88 -3.68 -5.73
CA MET A 29 4.20 -4.87 -5.22
C MET A 29 4.84 -5.28 -3.91
N TYR A 30 4.03 -5.44 -2.88
CA TYR A 30 4.39 -5.76 -1.52
C TYR A 30 3.69 -7.07 -1.13
N HIS A 31 4.21 -7.73 -0.09
CA HIS A 31 3.37 -8.64 0.68
C HIS A 31 2.30 -7.81 1.40
N SER A 32 1.07 -8.30 1.42
CA SER A 32 -0.02 -7.60 2.09
C SER A 32 0.31 -7.36 3.57
N PRO A 33 0.29 -6.10 4.05
CA PRO A 33 0.46 -5.81 5.47
C PRO A 33 -0.79 -6.18 6.29
N LEU A 34 -1.90 -6.51 5.63
CA LEU A 34 -3.21 -6.75 6.25
C LEU A 34 -3.44 -8.22 6.62
N ARG A 35 -2.62 -9.14 6.10
CA ARG A 35 -2.76 -10.59 6.30
C ARG A 35 -1.42 -11.29 6.05
N GLU A 36 -1.30 -12.54 6.48
CA GLU A 36 -0.19 -13.38 6.04
C GLU A 36 -0.28 -13.60 4.52
N ASP A 37 0.79 -13.25 3.81
CA ASP A 37 0.78 -13.20 2.36
C ASP A 37 2.10 -13.68 1.77
N CYS A 38 2.11 -14.91 1.25
CA CYS A 38 3.31 -15.49 0.62
C CYS A 38 3.56 -14.97 -0.80
N ASN A 39 2.57 -14.33 -1.42
CA ASN A 39 2.66 -13.80 -2.77
C ASN A 39 2.62 -12.28 -2.71
N ALA A 40 3.44 -11.54 -3.44
CA ALA A 40 3.35 -10.07 -3.41
C ALA A 40 2.06 -9.57 -4.09
N SER A 41 0.92 -9.60 -3.40
CA SER A 41 -0.41 -9.26 -3.95
C SER A 41 -0.85 -7.84 -3.63
N PHE A 42 -0.09 -7.09 -2.85
CA PHE A 42 -0.44 -5.75 -2.41
C PHE A 42 0.24 -4.71 -3.29
N LYS A 43 -0.53 -4.04 -4.14
CA LYS A 43 -0.04 -3.00 -5.05
C LYS A 43 -0.19 -1.63 -4.40
N VAL A 44 0.87 -0.83 -4.39
CA VAL A 44 0.84 0.59 -4.05
C VAL A 44 1.15 1.41 -5.31
N ASP A 45 0.20 2.23 -5.75
CA ASP A 45 0.38 3.21 -6.83
C ASP A 45 0.93 4.51 -6.24
N TYR A 46 2.18 4.84 -6.58
CA TYR A 46 2.91 5.97 -6.00
C TYR A 46 2.38 7.32 -6.51
N THR A 47 1.85 7.34 -7.73
CA THR A 47 1.32 8.56 -8.35
C THR A 47 -0.05 8.90 -7.80
N LYS A 48 -0.92 7.88 -7.67
CA LYS A 48 -2.29 8.07 -7.16
C LYS A 48 -2.36 8.06 -5.64
N ASN A 49 -1.31 7.56 -4.98
CA ASN A 49 -1.26 7.31 -3.55
C ASN A 49 -2.44 6.42 -3.10
N LEU A 50 -2.62 5.31 -3.81
CA LEU A 50 -3.66 4.31 -3.56
C LEU A 50 -3.03 2.94 -3.40
N TRP A 51 -3.69 2.07 -2.64
CA TRP A 51 -3.33 0.66 -2.55
C TRP A 51 -4.45 -0.24 -3.04
N ARG A 52 -4.08 -1.46 -3.45
CA ARG A 52 -5.00 -2.55 -3.76
C ARG A 52 -4.39 -3.88 -3.36
N ASP A 53 -5.10 -4.67 -2.56
CA ASP A 53 -4.77 -6.07 -2.31
C ASP A 53 -5.55 -6.95 -3.30
N PHE A 54 -4.83 -7.62 -4.20
CA PHE A 54 -5.44 -8.55 -5.15
C PHE A 54 -5.89 -9.87 -4.50
N GLY A 55 -5.43 -10.20 -3.29
CA GLY A 55 -5.83 -11.39 -2.55
C GLY A 55 -7.21 -11.27 -1.90
N THR A 56 -7.58 -10.08 -1.40
CA THR A 56 -8.91 -9.80 -0.81
C THR A 56 -9.81 -9.00 -1.76
N ASN A 57 -9.26 -8.49 -2.86
CA ASN A 57 -9.91 -7.58 -3.81
C ASN A 57 -10.33 -6.24 -3.17
N GLU A 58 -9.64 -5.84 -2.10
CA GLU A 58 -9.81 -4.57 -1.40
C GLU A 58 -8.81 -3.53 -1.91
N GLY A 59 -9.09 -2.25 -1.69
CA GLY A 59 -8.18 -1.18 -2.04
C GLY A 59 -8.77 0.17 -1.77
N SER A 60 -7.94 1.10 -1.30
CA SER A 60 -8.36 2.47 -1.03
C SER A 60 -7.15 3.41 -0.81
N THR A 61 -7.34 4.49 -0.06
CA THR A 61 -6.30 5.46 0.34
C THR A 61 -5.54 4.98 1.58
N LEU A 62 -4.48 5.70 1.97
CA LEU A 62 -3.77 5.45 3.23
C LEU A 62 -4.68 5.54 4.47
N ILE A 63 -5.66 6.45 4.46
CA ILE A 63 -6.56 6.67 5.60
C ILE A 63 -7.30 5.38 5.95
N ASP A 64 -7.72 4.63 4.94
CA ASP A 64 -8.38 3.36 5.14
C ASP A 64 -7.40 2.30 5.65
N LEU A 65 -6.14 2.35 5.22
CA LEU A 65 -5.11 1.45 5.74
C LEU A 65 -4.88 1.66 7.25
N TRP A 66 -4.99 2.89 7.74
CA TRP A 66 -4.94 3.20 9.19
C TRP A 66 -6.19 2.73 9.94
N ALA A 67 -7.35 2.62 9.29
CA ALA A 67 -8.58 2.20 9.94
C ALA A 67 -8.66 0.68 10.19
N PHE A 68 -7.84 -0.10 9.48
CA PHE A 68 -7.78 -1.57 9.58
C PHE A 68 -6.53 -2.10 10.31
N GLY A 69 -5.59 -1.21 10.69
CA GLY A 69 -4.34 -1.54 11.37
C GLY A 69 -4.42 -1.49 12.88
#